data_AF-A0A6I3SQ06-F1
#
_entry.id   AF-A0A6I3SQ06-F1
#
_cell.length_a   1.000
_cell.length_b   1.000
_cell.length_c   1.000
_cell.angle_alpha   90.00
_cell.angle_beta   90.00
_cell.angle_gamma   90.00
#
_symmetry.space_group_name_H-M   'P 1'
#
loop_
_entity.id
_entity.type
_entity.pdbx_description
1 polymer ?
#
loop_
_entity_poly.entity_id
_entity_poly.type
_entity_poly.pdbx_seq_one_letter_code
_entity_poly.pdbx_strand_id
1 'polypeptide(L)'
;MLERLLHIFLPDRDELPSECTRHLPYFKTIRIFDAPQAARPALMKEYLEDWYEASRREGYYNSHMRGDVFTGYWSWEAAAITFVLDIDDSSFRDAMFNPVDLVDYARGINAPKSSRYLADNVELPEKSGQPCPKAGRWETLDIPPQQRQFKYGEILQASDAAYGITVWRYLDAT
;
A
#
# COMPACT_ATOMS: atom_id res chain seq x y z
N MET A 1 1.30 0.76 -15.88
CA MET A 1 0.73 0.77 -14.52
C MET A 1 1.82 0.78 -13.45
N LEU A 2 2.62 -0.29 -13.29
CA LEU A 2 3.63 -0.39 -12.22
C LEU A 2 4.63 0.78 -12.21
N GLU A 3 5.16 1.16 -13.37
CA GLU A 3 6.09 2.29 -13.47
C GLU A 3 5.47 3.62 -12.97
N ARG A 4 4.15 3.82 -13.11
CA ARG A 4 3.47 5.01 -12.57
C ARG A 4 3.39 4.99 -11.05
N LEU A 5 3.18 3.82 -10.44
CA LEU A 5 3.27 3.67 -8.98
C LEU A 5 4.71 3.93 -8.50
N LEU A 6 5.70 3.34 -9.18
CA LEU A 6 7.10 3.49 -8.81
C LEU A 6 7.61 4.92 -8.97
N HIS A 7 7.19 5.64 -10.01
CA HIS A 7 7.62 7.02 -10.27
C HIS A 7 7.26 7.98 -9.11
N ILE A 8 6.24 7.65 -8.32
CA ILE A 8 5.84 8.44 -7.14
C ILE A 8 6.84 8.28 -5.98
N PHE A 9 7.61 7.19 -5.97
CA PHE A 9 8.65 6.90 -4.97
C PHE A 9 10.07 7.01 -5.53
N LEU A 10 10.24 6.90 -6.85
CA LEU A 10 11.52 6.94 -7.55
C LEU A 10 11.41 7.91 -8.73
N PRO A 11 11.55 9.23 -8.48
CA PRO A 11 11.32 10.25 -9.50
C PRO A 11 12.36 10.20 -10.64
N ASP A 12 13.54 9.65 -10.37
CA ASP A 12 14.66 9.57 -11.34
C ASP A 12 14.54 8.38 -12.32
N ARG A 13 13.35 7.76 -12.44
CA ARG A 13 13.10 6.70 -13.41
C ARG A 13 12.88 7.23 -14.83
N ASP A 14 13.21 6.38 -15.80
CA ASP A 14 13.00 6.61 -17.24
C ASP A 14 11.53 6.91 -17.58
N GLU A 15 11.30 7.31 -18.84
CA GLU A 15 9.99 7.71 -19.36
C GLU A 15 8.90 6.65 -19.10
N LEU A 16 7.72 7.13 -18.67
CA LEU A 16 6.59 6.27 -18.33
C LEU A 16 6.07 5.56 -19.57
N PRO A 17 6.07 4.21 -19.62
CA PRO A 17 5.58 3.49 -20.79
C PRO A 17 4.09 3.73 -21.00
N SER A 18 3.69 3.82 -22.27
CA SER A 18 2.28 3.90 -22.69
C SER A 18 1.57 2.54 -22.65
N GLU A 19 2.33 1.44 -22.56
CA GLU A 19 1.80 0.08 -22.53
C GLU A 19 2.06 -0.64 -21.20
N CYS A 20 1.28 -1.69 -20.94
CA CYS A 20 1.48 -2.60 -19.81
C CYS A 20 1.82 -3.99 -20.35
N THR A 21 2.89 -4.62 -19.83
CA THR A 21 3.33 -5.98 -20.21
C THR A 21 2.20 -7.01 -20.14
N ARG A 22 1.36 -6.89 -19.12
CA ARG A 22 0.03 -7.50 -19.07
C ARG A 22 -0.96 -6.39 -19.42
N HIS A 23 -1.61 -6.49 -20.57
CA HIS A 23 -2.43 -5.39 -21.10
C HIS A 23 -3.66 -5.14 -20.20
N LEU A 24 -4.76 -5.89 -20.38
CA LEU A 24 -5.90 -5.80 -19.46
C LEU A 24 -5.67 -6.70 -18.23
N PRO A 25 -6.17 -6.30 -17.04
CA PRO A 25 -6.94 -5.09 -16.77
C PRO A 25 -6.07 -3.82 -16.64
N TYR A 26 -4.75 -3.98 -16.45
CA TYR A 26 -3.84 -2.94 -15.98
C TYR A 26 -3.73 -1.69 -16.88
N PHE A 27 -3.91 -1.81 -18.18
CA PHE A 27 -3.93 -0.69 -19.12
C PHE A 27 -5.02 0.33 -18.78
N LYS A 28 -6.20 -0.14 -18.31
CA LYS A 28 -7.31 0.75 -17.90
C LYS A 28 -6.95 1.67 -16.73
N THR A 29 -5.94 1.32 -15.93
CA THR A 29 -5.49 2.15 -14.82
C THR A 29 -4.73 3.40 -15.27
N ILE A 30 -4.15 3.42 -16.48
CA ILE A 30 -3.32 4.53 -16.97
C ILE A 30 -4.10 5.85 -16.93
N ARG A 31 -5.33 5.86 -17.46
CA ARG A 31 -6.19 7.05 -17.45
C ARG A 31 -6.53 7.56 -16.05
N ILE A 32 -6.44 6.72 -15.01
CA ILE A 32 -6.72 7.11 -13.62
C ILE A 32 -5.59 8.00 -13.09
N PHE A 33 -4.34 7.66 -13.42
CA PHE A 33 -3.18 8.49 -13.08
C PHE A 33 -3.23 9.84 -13.80
N ASP A 34 -3.61 9.83 -15.08
CA ASP A 34 -3.62 11.02 -15.92
C ASP A 34 -4.85 11.92 -15.67
N ALA A 35 -5.87 11.41 -14.97
CA ALA A 35 -7.10 12.14 -14.69
C ALA A 35 -6.96 13.16 -13.54
N PRO A 36 -7.72 14.27 -13.59
CA PRO A 36 -7.89 15.18 -12.45
C PRO A 36 -8.47 14.46 -11.23
N GLN A 37 -8.10 14.90 -10.02
CA GLN A 37 -8.50 14.25 -8.76
C GLN A 37 -10.01 14.02 -8.66
N ALA A 38 -10.84 14.98 -9.06
CA ALA A 38 -12.30 14.88 -9.02
C ALA A 38 -12.89 13.77 -9.93
N ALA A 39 -12.18 13.35 -10.98
CA ALA A 39 -12.63 12.31 -11.89
C ALA A 39 -12.16 10.90 -11.48
N ARG A 40 -11.13 10.80 -10.62
CA ARG A 40 -10.52 9.53 -10.24
C ARG A 40 -11.49 8.56 -9.55
N PRO A 41 -12.40 8.98 -8.63
CA PRO A 41 -13.32 8.05 -7.99
C PRO A 41 -14.23 7.32 -8.99
N ALA A 42 -14.77 8.04 -9.96
CA ALA A 42 -15.62 7.46 -11.00
C ALA A 42 -14.84 6.46 -11.88
N LEU A 43 -13.61 6.80 -12.26
CA LEU A 43 -12.76 5.93 -13.08
C LEU A 43 -12.30 4.67 -12.31
N MET A 44 -12.04 4.80 -11.01
CA MET A 44 -11.74 3.66 -10.12
C MET A 44 -12.93 2.71 -10.01
N LYS A 45 -14.14 3.27 -9.85
CA LYS A 45 -15.37 2.48 -9.81
C LYS A 45 -15.58 1.68 -11.08
N GLU A 46 -15.51 2.33 -12.24
CA GLU A 46 -15.63 1.67 -13.56
C GLU A 46 -14.55 0.58 -13.73
N TYR A 47 -13.32 0.86 -13.29
CA TYR A 47 -12.24 -0.12 -13.33
C TYR A 47 -12.54 -1.38 -12.51
N LEU A 48 -13.05 -1.21 -11.28
CA LEU A 48 -13.38 -2.31 -10.37
C LEU A 48 -14.58 -3.13 -10.84
N GLU A 49 -15.59 -2.48 -11.42
CA GLU A 49 -16.75 -3.15 -12.05
C GLU A 49 -16.30 -4.05 -13.21
N ASP A 50 -15.36 -3.58 -14.02
CA ASP A 50 -14.84 -4.32 -15.17
C ASP A 50 -13.70 -5.29 -14.85
N TRP A 51 -13.14 -5.24 -13.64
CA TRP A 51 -11.83 -5.82 -13.33
C TRP A 51 -11.75 -7.31 -13.65
N TYR A 52 -12.76 -8.09 -13.23
CA TYR A 52 -12.77 -9.54 -13.40
C TYR A 52 -12.83 -9.96 -14.87
N GLU A 53 -13.78 -9.42 -15.62
CA GLU A 53 -13.97 -9.73 -17.04
C GLU A 53 -12.82 -9.20 -17.92
N ALA A 54 -12.24 -8.06 -17.54
CA ALA A 54 -11.03 -7.55 -18.17
C ALA A 54 -9.81 -8.46 -17.91
N SER A 55 -9.83 -9.20 -16.81
CA SER A 55 -8.77 -10.13 -16.40
C SER A 55 -8.89 -11.52 -17.02
N ARG A 56 -9.82 -11.76 -17.95
CA ARG A 56 -10.05 -13.09 -18.56
C ARG A 56 -8.84 -13.77 -19.22
N ARG A 57 -7.79 -13.00 -19.54
CA ARG A 57 -6.53 -13.48 -20.12
C ARG A 57 -5.44 -13.73 -19.08
N GLU A 58 -5.68 -13.36 -17.84
CA GLU A 58 -4.74 -13.56 -16.74
C GLU A 58 -4.84 -14.98 -16.18
N GLY A 59 -3.71 -15.49 -15.68
CA GLY A 59 -3.60 -16.86 -15.20
C GLY A 59 -4.55 -17.18 -14.03
N TYR A 60 -4.91 -16.18 -13.22
CA TYR A 60 -5.80 -16.34 -12.07
C TYR A 60 -7.30 -16.36 -12.44
N TYR A 61 -7.68 -16.00 -13.68
CA TYR A 61 -9.08 -15.99 -14.08
C TYR A 61 -9.71 -17.38 -13.97
N ASN A 62 -10.87 -17.50 -13.32
CA ASN A 62 -11.50 -18.78 -12.99
C ASN A 62 -10.60 -19.76 -12.20
N SER A 63 -9.58 -19.27 -11.48
CA SER A 63 -8.79 -20.12 -10.58
C SER A 63 -9.65 -20.89 -9.58
N HIS A 64 -10.71 -20.26 -9.04
CA HIS A 64 -11.68 -20.93 -8.16
C HIS A 64 -12.33 -22.20 -8.74
N MET A 65 -12.29 -22.40 -10.07
CA MET A 65 -12.82 -23.59 -10.74
C MET A 65 -11.79 -24.73 -10.87
N ARG A 66 -10.50 -24.47 -10.58
CA ARG A 66 -9.40 -25.40 -10.88
C ARG A 66 -9.03 -26.33 -9.73
N GLY A 67 -9.74 -26.25 -8.60
CA GLY A 67 -9.51 -27.11 -7.43
C GLY A 67 -8.16 -26.90 -6.75
N ASP A 68 -7.47 -25.79 -7.05
CA ASP A 68 -6.25 -25.34 -6.42
C ASP A 68 -6.56 -24.50 -5.16
N VAL A 69 -5.49 -24.05 -4.48
CA VAL A 69 -5.63 -23.14 -3.34
C VAL A 69 -6.12 -21.78 -3.85
N PHE A 70 -7.43 -21.54 -3.75
CA PHE A 70 -8.06 -20.28 -4.09
C PHE A 70 -8.04 -19.33 -2.88
N THR A 71 -7.31 -18.22 -3.00
CA THR A 71 -7.16 -17.20 -1.94
C THR A 71 -8.12 -16.01 -2.11
N GLY A 72 -9.10 -16.11 -3.01
CA GLY A 72 -10.00 -15.02 -3.35
C GLY A 72 -9.56 -14.21 -4.57
N TYR A 73 -10.38 -13.23 -4.93
CA TYR A 73 -10.10 -12.27 -5.99
C TYR A 73 -9.90 -10.88 -5.39
N TRP A 74 -8.69 -10.35 -5.55
CA TRP A 74 -8.27 -9.09 -4.94
C TRP A 74 -7.52 -8.24 -5.96
N SER A 75 -8.03 -7.05 -6.25
CA SER A 75 -7.32 -6.06 -7.06
C SER A 75 -6.35 -5.28 -6.16
N TRP A 76 -5.15 -5.83 -5.97
CA TRP A 76 -4.10 -5.21 -5.15
C TRP A 76 -3.68 -3.85 -5.71
N GLU A 77 -3.62 -3.74 -7.04
CA GLU A 77 -3.34 -2.48 -7.73
C GLU A 77 -4.40 -1.42 -7.46
N ALA A 78 -5.69 -1.77 -7.32
CA ALA A 78 -6.72 -0.80 -7.02
C ALA A 78 -6.53 -0.15 -5.65
N ALA A 79 -6.18 -0.94 -4.62
CA ALA A 79 -5.87 -0.40 -3.30
C ALA A 79 -4.63 0.50 -3.34
N ALA A 80 -3.56 0.06 -4.02
CA ALA A 80 -2.33 0.84 -4.15
C ALA A 80 -2.59 2.19 -4.84
N ILE A 81 -3.33 2.20 -5.95
CA ILE A 81 -3.70 3.43 -6.68
C ILE A 81 -4.55 4.34 -5.81
N THR A 82 -5.58 3.80 -5.15
CA THR A 82 -6.49 4.54 -4.26
C THR A 82 -5.73 5.26 -3.15
N PHE A 83 -4.81 4.54 -2.50
CA PHE A 83 -4.01 5.06 -1.40
C PHE A 83 -3.03 6.13 -1.86
N VAL A 84 -2.20 5.82 -2.87
CA VAL A 84 -1.09 6.67 -3.30
C VAL A 84 -1.60 7.97 -3.96
N LEU A 85 -2.71 7.91 -4.71
CA LEU A 85 -3.32 9.09 -5.34
C LEU A 85 -4.30 9.84 -4.44
N ASP A 86 -4.45 9.40 -3.18
CA ASP A 86 -5.38 9.95 -2.18
C ASP A 86 -6.80 10.12 -2.72
N ILE A 87 -7.32 9.05 -3.32
CA ILE A 87 -8.65 9.02 -3.93
C ILE A 87 -9.70 8.80 -2.84
N ASP A 88 -10.75 9.63 -2.84
CA ASP A 88 -11.97 9.38 -2.06
C ASP A 88 -12.66 8.13 -2.61
N ASP A 89 -12.64 7.07 -1.81
CA ASP A 89 -13.15 5.76 -2.18
C ASP A 89 -14.61 5.52 -1.81
N SER A 90 -15.26 6.48 -1.15
CA SER A 90 -16.64 6.38 -0.63
C SER A 90 -17.65 5.80 -1.63
N SER A 91 -17.51 6.12 -2.91
CA SER A 91 -18.41 5.68 -3.99
C SER A 91 -18.20 4.24 -4.52
N PHE A 92 -17.10 3.59 -4.13
CA PHE A 92 -16.73 2.24 -4.58
C PHE A 92 -16.14 1.35 -3.46
N ARG A 93 -16.34 1.71 -2.18
CA ARG A 93 -15.85 0.91 -1.03
C ARG A 93 -16.46 -0.50 -1.00
N ASP A 94 -17.67 -0.65 -1.50
CA ASP A 94 -18.43 -1.90 -1.59
C ASP A 94 -18.14 -2.73 -2.86
N ALA A 95 -17.22 -2.27 -3.71
CA ALA A 95 -16.87 -2.98 -4.93
C ALA A 95 -16.23 -4.35 -4.62
N MET A 96 -16.71 -5.39 -5.30
CA MET A 96 -16.45 -6.81 -4.97
C MET A 96 -14.98 -7.21 -4.84
N PHE A 97 -14.08 -6.58 -5.59
CA PHE A 97 -12.65 -6.94 -5.64
C PHE A 97 -11.74 -5.91 -4.97
N ASN A 98 -12.31 -4.88 -4.34
CA ASN A 98 -11.57 -3.79 -3.74
C ASN A 98 -11.07 -4.18 -2.34
N PRO A 99 -9.74 -4.25 -2.09
CA PRO A 99 -9.21 -4.57 -0.77
C PRO A 99 -9.19 -3.32 0.12
N VAL A 100 -10.38 -2.86 0.51
CA VAL A 100 -10.60 -1.61 1.25
C VAL A 100 -9.85 -1.57 2.59
N ASP A 101 -9.78 -2.70 3.30
CA ASP A 101 -9.12 -2.79 4.60
C ASP A 101 -7.62 -2.44 4.52
N LEU A 102 -6.97 -2.69 3.38
CA LEU A 102 -5.56 -2.33 3.18
C LEU A 102 -5.39 -0.82 3.02
N VAL A 103 -6.34 -0.16 2.35
CA VAL A 103 -6.32 1.30 2.18
C VAL A 103 -6.54 1.95 3.54
N ASP A 104 -7.49 1.46 4.33
CA ASP A 104 -7.76 1.93 5.68
C ASP A 104 -6.58 1.69 6.61
N TYR A 105 -5.98 0.50 6.56
CA TYR A 105 -4.77 0.18 7.32
C TYR A 105 -3.63 1.13 6.98
N ALA A 106 -3.34 1.32 5.69
CA ALA A 106 -2.27 2.20 5.22
C ALA A 106 -2.52 3.67 5.64
N ARG A 107 -3.77 4.15 5.59
CA ARG A 107 -4.15 5.46 6.12
C ARG A 107 -4.01 5.53 7.64
N GLY A 108 -4.38 4.48 8.36
CA GLY A 108 -4.33 4.39 9.82
C GLY A 108 -2.92 4.43 10.38
N ILE A 109 -1.96 3.77 9.72
CA ILE A 109 -0.54 3.85 10.09
C ILE A 109 0.16 5.09 9.51
N ASN A 110 -0.58 5.93 8.76
CA ASN A 110 -0.06 7.11 8.10
C ASN A 110 1.10 6.82 7.14
N ALA A 111 0.96 5.73 6.36
CA ALA A 111 2.01 5.25 5.47
C ALA A 111 2.42 6.33 4.43
N PRO A 112 3.68 6.29 3.97
CA PRO A 112 4.16 7.25 3.00
C PRO A 112 3.46 7.10 1.65
N LYS A 113 2.87 8.21 1.17
CA LYS A 113 2.21 8.25 -0.14
C LYS A 113 3.18 8.59 -1.29
N SER A 114 4.39 9.08 -1.00
CA SER A 114 5.42 9.40 -2.01
C SER A 114 6.82 9.46 -1.38
N SER A 115 7.87 9.54 -2.21
CA SER A 115 9.23 9.77 -1.71
C SER A 115 9.42 11.11 -1.02
N ARG A 116 8.68 12.15 -1.44
CA ARG A 116 8.68 13.45 -0.74
C ARG A 116 8.14 13.31 0.68
N TYR A 117 7.10 12.51 0.85
CA TYR A 117 6.57 12.20 2.17
C TYR A 117 7.61 11.50 3.07
N LEU A 118 8.44 10.61 2.52
CA LEU A 118 9.56 9.98 3.24
C LEU A 118 10.69 10.96 3.57
N ALA A 119 11.00 11.89 2.66
CA ALA A 119 12.04 12.89 2.89
C ALA A 119 11.65 13.90 3.98
N ASP A 120 10.36 14.27 4.04
CA ASP A 120 9.81 15.20 5.02
C ASP A 120 9.49 14.52 6.37
N ASN A 121 9.18 13.21 6.35
CA ASN A 121 8.88 12.40 7.54
C ASN A 121 9.82 11.20 7.63
N VAL A 122 11.13 11.42 7.82
CA VAL A 122 12.08 10.34 8.16
C VAL A 122 11.76 9.82 9.57
N GLU A 123 10.64 9.12 9.69
CA GLU A 123 10.34 8.25 10.82
C GLU A 123 11.41 7.17 10.79
N LEU A 124 12.33 7.17 11.76
CA LEU A 124 13.40 6.19 11.88
C LEU A 124 12.78 4.80 12.12
N PRO A 125 12.66 3.90 11.11
CA PRO A 125 12.09 2.59 11.32
C PRO A 125 13.23 1.64 11.67
N GLU A 126 13.26 1.15 12.89
CA GLU A 126 14.37 0.33 13.37
C GLU A 126 13.90 -1.09 13.68
N LYS A 127 14.68 -2.09 13.27
CA LYS A 127 14.30 -3.49 13.45
C LYS A 127 14.47 -3.91 14.90
N SER A 128 13.56 -4.75 15.39
CA SER A 128 13.70 -5.34 16.72
C SER A 128 15.04 -6.10 16.84
N GLY A 129 15.75 -5.86 17.94
CA GLY A 129 17.10 -6.39 18.18
C GLY A 129 18.25 -5.43 17.85
N GLN A 130 17.98 -4.27 17.24
CA GLN A 130 18.98 -3.23 17.03
C GLN A 130 19.05 -2.25 18.22
N PRO A 131 20.22 -1.62 18.46
CA PRO A 131 20.35 -0.58 19.47
C PRO A 131 19.54 0.65 19.05
N CYS A 132 18.76 1.18 19.98
CA CYS A 132 17.91 2.35 19.78
C CYS A 132 18.76 3.57 19.38
N PRO A 133 18.57 4.13 18.16
CA PRO A 133 19.37 5.24 17.67
C PRO A 133 18.98 6.58 18.32
N LYS A 134 17.77 6.70 18.87
CA LYS A 134 17.23 7.94 19.44
C LYS A 134 16.36 7.64 20.66
N ALA A 135 16.74 8.21 21.81
CA ALA A 135 15.94 8.09 23.02
C ALA A 135 14.56 8.74 22.82
N GLY A 136 13.49 8.07 23.25
CA GLY A 136 12.13 8.58 23.12
C GLY A 136 11.08 7.49 23.09
N ARG A 137 9.88 7.85 22.66
CA ARG A 137 8.75 6.92 22.54
C ARG A 137 8.82 6.25 21.17
N TRP A 138 8.61 4.95 21.16
CA TRP A 138 8.59 4.13 19.95
C TRP A 138 7.32 3.28 19.94
N GLU A 139 6.82 2.99 18.75
CA GLU A 139 5.63 2.16 18.51
C GLU A 139 5.97 1.02 17.54
N THR A 140 5.52 -0.20 17.83
CA THR A 140 5.65 -1.31 16.88
C THR A 140 4.63 -1.17 15.76
N LEU A 141 5.01 -1.59 14.55
CA LEU A 141 4.10 -1.73 13.41
C LEU A 141 3.30 -3.06 13.43
N ASP A 142 3.37 -3.80 14.54
CA ASP A 142 2.63 -5.05 14.72
C ASP A 142 1.16 -4.78 15.10
N ILE A 143 0.30 -5.78 14.92
CA ILE A 143 -1.10 -5.72 15.37
C ILE A 143 -1.27 -6.71 16.54
N PRO A 144 -1.61 -6.26 17.76
CA PRO A 144 -1.84 -4.87 18.16
C PRO A 144 -0.53 -4.06 18.30
N PRO A 145 -0.57 -2.73 18.08
CA PRO A 145 0.61 -1.88 18.22
C PRO A 145 1.04 -1.82 19.70
N GLN A 146 2.34 -1.93 19.94
CA GLN A 146 2.96 -1.82 21.25
C GLN A 146 3.74 -0.51 21.33
N GLN A 147 3.42 0.35 22.30
CA GLN A 147 4.19 1.56 22.56
C GLN A 147 5.14 1.38 23.74
N ARG A 148 6.41 1.78 23.57
CA ARG A 148 7.43 1.71 24.63
C ARG A 148 8.41 2.87 24.54
N GLN A 149 8.94 3.28 25.69
CA GLN A 149 9.97 4.29 25.77
C GLN A 149 11.35 3.63 25.87
N PHE A 150 12.27 4.00 24.98
CA PHE A 150 13.62 3.46 24.94
C PHE A 150 14.67 4.53 25.18
N LYS A 151 15.75 4.16 25.85
CA LYS A 151 16.95 5.00 25.99
C LYS A 151 17.87 4.83 24.78
N TYR A 152 18.74 5.82 24.55
CA TYR A 152 19.78 5.72 23.53
C TYR A 152 20.65 4.47 23.77
N GLY A 153 20.80 3.64 22.75
CA GLY A 153 21.56 2.38 22.82
C GLY A 153 20.82 1.21 23.49
N GLU A 154 19.60 1.39 24.00
CA GLU A 154 18.78 0.27 24.51
C GLU A 154 18.33 -0.61 23.34
N ILE A 155 18.35 -1.93 23.51
CA ILE A 155 17.89 -2.83 22.45
C ILE A 155 16.37 -2.69 22.30
N LEU A 156 15.94 -2.37 21.07
CA LEU A 156 14.54 -2.28 20.71
C LEU A 156 13.95 -3.70 20.68
N GLN A 157 13.43 -4.17 21.81
CA GLN A 157 12.88 -5.52 21.95
C GLN A 157 11.37 -5.47 22.19
N ALA A 158 10.61 -6.16 21.34
CA ALA A 158 9.18 -6.37 21.50
C ALA A 158 8.89 -7.44 22.56
N SER A 159 7.83 -7.22 23.34
CA SER A 159 7.42 -8.08 24.46
C SER A 159 6.86 -9.42 23.96
N ASP A 160 6.10 -9.38 22.86
CA ASP A 160 5.42 -10.53 22.25
C ASP A 160 5.34 -10.34 20.73
N ALA A 161 6.40 -10.71 20.01
CA ALA A 161 6.39 -10.72 18.54
C ALA A 161 5.59 -11.94 18.05
N ALA A 162 4.28 -11.78 17.86
CA ALA A 162 3.39 -12.89 17.47
C ALA A 162 3.78 -13.48 16.10
N TYR A 163 4.31 -12.68 15.17
CA TYR A 163 4.69 -13.11 13.83
C TYR A 163 5.87 -12.29 13.27
N GLY A 164 7.04 -12.90 13.07
CA GLY A 164 8.09 -12.37 12.20
C GLY A 164 8.95 -11.21 12.75
N ILE A 165 9.42 -10.35 11.84
CA ILE A 165 10.32 -9.22 12.15
C ILE A 165 9.48 -8.04 12.64
N THR A 166 9.56 -7.71 13.92
CA THR A 166 8.97 -6.47 14.46
C THR A 166 9.81 -5.26 14.05
N VAL A 167 9.13 -4.22 13.55
CA VAL A 167 9.73 -2.92 13.24
C VAL A 167 9.17 -1.87 14.20
N TRP A 168 10.07 -1.08 14.79
CA TRP A 168 9.76 0.03 15.67
C TRP A 168 9.83 1.36 14.92
N ARG A 169 8.89 2.25 15.19
CA ARG A 169 8.82 3.61 14.66
C ARG A 169 8.99 4.62 15.78
N TYR A 170 9.85 5.62 15.60
CA TYR A 170 9.97 6.73 16.55
C TYR A 170 8.73 7.61 16.52
N LEU A 171 8.17 7.93 17.68
CA LEU A 171 7.12 8.92 17.84
C LEU A 171 7.77 10.25 18.23
N ASP A 172 7.70 11.24 17.34
CA ASP A 172 8.21 12.58 17.66
C ASP A 172 7.48 13.17 18.86
N ALA A 173 8.25 13.78 19.77
CA ALA A 173 7.70 14.54 20.87
C ALA A 173 7.00 15.77 20.30
N THR A 174 5.68 15.80 20.46
CA THR A 174 4.85 16.97 20.13
C THR A 174 5.23 18.17 20.99
#